data_AF-A0AA40SR82-F1
#
_entry.id   AF-A0AA40SR82-F1
#
_cell.length_a   1.000
_cell.length_b   1.000
_cell.length_c   1.000
_cell.angle_alpha   90.00
_cell.angle_beta   90.00
_cell.angle_gamma   90.00
#
_symmetry.space_group_name_H-M   'P 1'
#
loop_
_entity.id
_entity.type
_entity.pdbx_description
1 polymer ?
#
loop_
_entity_poly.entity_id
_entity_poly.type
_entity_poly.pdbx_seq_one_letter_code
_entity_poly.pdbx_strand_id
1 'polypeptide(L)'
;MKQFTSPVAGESLAEAAERIRAAVPIEGDTATDLECRWRRQMIDATLAARGVVGRTYEWHTAQLDDGRIAGVFAESTDEAELSLTVWWGNRCHWVIADPTCLVRAEYLPRGIRTAATADRRFPLGPPRRVRDQFATAESLLDRFALPDHSSALER
;
A
#
# COMPACT_ATOMS: atom_id res chain seq x y z
N MET A 1 18.63 1.44 -21.64
CA MET A 1 17.80 0.50 -20.85
C MET A 1 17.95 0.87 -19.39
N LYS A 2 16.85 1.14 -18.68
CA LYS A 2 16.88 1.32 -17.22
C LYS A 2 17.07 -0.07 -16.59
N GLN A 3 18.02 -0.21 -15.67
CA GLN A 3 18.29 -1.48 -15.01
C GLN A 3 17.31 -1.61 -13.84
N PHE A 4 16.42 -2.60 -13.89
CA PHE A 4 15.48 -2.86 -12.79
C PHE A 4 16.18 -3.62 -11.67
N THR A 5 15.87 -3.27 -10.42
CA THR A 5 16.36 -4.01 -9.27
C THR A 5 15.60 -5.33 -9.14
N SER A 6 16.32 -6.41 -8.86
CA SER A 6 15.72 -7.71 -8.62
C SER A 6 15.00 -7.76 -7.27
N PRO A 7 13.95 -8.57 -7.13
CA PRO A 7 13.35 -8.88 -5.83
C PRO A 7 14.39 -9.45 -4.85
N VAL A 8 14.29 -9.09 -3.58
CA VAL A 8 15.17 -9.57 -2.52
C VAL A 8 14.46 -10.66 -1.72
N ALA A 9 15.12 -11.80 -1.52
CA ALA A 9 14.55 -12.91 -0.77
C ALA A 9 14.27 -12.51 0.69
N GLY A 10 13.06 -12.78 1.17
CA GLY A 10 12.64 -12.47 2.54
C GLY A 10 12.21 -11.01 2.78
N GLU A 11 12.26 -10.13 1.78
CA GLU A 11 11.76 -8.76 1.94
C GLU A 11 10.24 -8.75 2.19
N SER A 12 9.75 -7.84 3.04
CA SER A 12 8.32 -7.56 3.24
C SER A 12 7.72 -6.84 2.03
N LEU A 13 6.39 -6.79 1.89
CA LEU A 13 5.75 -6.04 0.80
C LEU A 13 6.05 -4.53 0.88
N ALA A 14 6.17 -4.00 2.11
CA ALA A 14 6.55 -2.61 2.34
C ALA A 14 7.98 -2.31 1.84
N GLU A 15 8.95 -3.16 2.17
CA GLU A 15 10.33 -3.03 1.70
C GLU A 15 10.42 -3.17 0.17
N ALA A 16 9.68 -4.13 -0.41
CA ALA A 16 9.58 -4.26 -1.85
C ALA A 16 9.02 -2.98 -2.51
N ALA A 17 7.98 -2.37 -1.91
CA ALA A 17 7.40 -1.13 -2.41
C ALA A 17 8.38 0.05 -2.34
N GLU A 18 9.14 0.17 -1.25
CA GLU A 18 10.22 1.16 -1.11
C GLU A 18 11.30 0.96 -2.19
N ARG A 19 11.75 -0.27 -2.39
CA ARG A 19 12.72 -0.62 -3.46
C ARG A 19 12.20 -0.25 -4.85
N ILE A 20 10.93 -0.55 -5.16
CA ILE A 20 10.32 -0.23 -6.46
C ILE A 20 10.24 1.29 -6.66
N ARG A 21 9.79 2.04 -5.64
CA ARG A 21 9.72 3.51 -5.70
C ARG A 21 11.10 4.15 -5.88
N ALA A 22 12.13 3.62 -5.20
CA ALA A 22 13.49 4.10 -5.34
C ALA A 22 14.09 3.79 -6.74
N ALA A 23 13.78 2.63 -7.32
CA ALA A 23 14.25 2.27 -8.66
C ALA A 23 13.54 3.04 -9.78
N VAL A 24 12.26 3.36 -9.57
CA VAL A 24 11.42 4.11 -10.51
C VAL A 24 10.78 5.30 -9.79
N PRO A 25 11.57 6.35 -9.49
CA PRO A 25 11.01 7.60 -8.97
C PRO A 25 10.05 8.20 -10.00
N ILE A 26 9.03 8.91 -9.51
CA ILE A 26 8.18 9.77 -10.35
C ILE A 26 8.78 11.17 -10.24
N GLU A 27 9.23 11.73 -11.36
CA GLU A 27 9.96 13.01 -11.36
C GLU A 27 9.03 14.24 -11.33
N GLY A 28 7.78 14.09 -11.77
CA GLY A 28 6.77 15.15 -11.80
C GLY A 28 5.64 14.98 -10.79
N ASP A 29 4.64 15.86 -10.86
CA ASP A 29 3.42 15.77 -10.03
C ASP A 29 2.55 14.56 -10.39
N THR A 30 2.72 14.04 -11.62
CA THR A 30 2.00 12.88 -12.14
C THR A 30 2.96 11.87 -12.73
N ALA A 31 2.62 10.59 -12.57
CA ALA A 31 3.37 9.51 -13.20
C ALA A 31 3.15 9.51 -14.71
N THR A 32 4.24 9.41 -15.46
CA THR A 32 4.22 9.14 -16.90
C THR A 32 3.82 7.69 -17.18
N ASP A 33 3.27 7.42 -18.36
CA ASP A 33 2.94 6.05 -18.79
C ASP A 33 4.15 5.10 -18.71
N LEU A 34 5.34 5.62 -18.95
CA LEU A 34 6.57 4.84 -18.92
C LEU A 34 6.94 4.44 -17.48
N GLU A 35 6.87 5.38 -16.53
CA GLU A 35 7.05 5.10 -15.10
C GLU A 35 5.98 4.11 -14.61
N CYS A 36 4.74 4.24 -15.07
CA CYS A 36 3.66 3.31 -14.78
C CYS A 36 3.96 1.89 -15.25
N ARG A 37 4.39 1.73 -16.50
CA ARG A 37 4.78 0.41 -17.03
C ARG A 37 5.95 -0.19 -16.27
N TRP A 38 6.96 0.62 -15.95
CA TRP A 38 8.14 0.18 -15.22
C TRP A 38 7.83 -0.27 -13.80
N ARG A 39 7.06 0.52 -13.04
CA ARG A 39 6.61 0.12 -11.70
C ARG A 39 5.77 -1.15 -11.76
N ARG A 40 4.85 -1.27 -12.73
CA ARG A 40 4.03 -2.47 -12.89
C ARG A 40 4.89 -3.71 -13.16
N GLN A 41 5.85 -3.61 -14.06
CA GLN A 41 6.78 -4.71 -14.36
C GLN A 41 7.54 -5.18 -13.10
N MET A 42 7.96 -4.25 -12.24
CA MET A 42 8.65 -4.60 -10.99
C MET A 42 7.72 -5.18 -9.93
N ILE A 43 6.46 -4.72 -9.87
CA ILE A 43 5.41 -5.33 -9.03
C ILE A 43 5.21 -6.78 -9.44
N ASP A 44 4.99 -7.04 -10.74
CA ASP A 44 4.77 -8.39 -11.27
C ASP A 44 5.96 -9.32 -11.00
N ALA A 45 7.20 -8.84 -11.21
CA ALA A 45 8.41 -9.59 -10.91
C ALA A 45 8.54 -9.93 -9.41
N THR A 46 8.16 -9.01 -8.53
CA THR A 46 8.18 -9.21 -7.08
C THR A 46 7.15 -10.25 -6.64
N LEU A 47 5.94 -10.19 -7.18
CA LEU A 47 4.88 -11.16 -6.89
C LEU A 47 5.24 -12.55 -7.41
N ALA A 48 5.79 -12.64 -8.61
CA ALA A 48 6.28 -13.89 -9.19
C ALA A 48 7.38 -14.53 -8.34
N ALA A 49 8.35 -13.75 -7.86
CA ALA A 49 9.43 -14.23 -6.99
C ALA A 49 8.93 -14.76 -5.64
N ARG A 50 7.77 -14.30 -5.17
CA ARG A 50 7.11 -14.76 -3.95
C ARG A 50 6.17 -15.95 -4.16
N GLY A 51 5.99 -16.40 -5.40
CA GLY A 51 5.02 -17.43 -5.73
C GLY A 51 3.56 -16.99 -5.49
N VAL A 52 3.29 -15.68 -5.51
CA VAL A 52 1.91 -15.18 -5.42
C VAL A 52 1.21 -15.50 -6.73
N VAL A 53 0.23 -16.41 -6.66
CA VAL A 53 -0.57 -16.83 -7.81
C VAL A 53 -1.79 -15.92 -7.92
N GLY A 54 -1.93 -15.28 -9.08
CA GLY A 54 -3.10 -14.50 -9.43
C GLY A 54 -4.39 -15.33 -9.36
N ARG A 55 -5.43 -14.75 -8.76
CA ARG A 55 -6.79 -15.30 -8.75
C ARG A 55 -7.68 -14.46 -9.67
N THR A 56 -8.91 -14.21 -9.24
CA THR A 56 -9.86 -13.35 -9.95
C THR A 56 -9.43 -11.89 -9.83
N TYR A 57 -9.36 -11.19 -10.96
CA TYR A 57 -9.12 -9.75 -10.98
C TYR A 57 -10.34 -9.01 -10.43
N GLU A 58 -10.23 -8.48 -9.20
CA GLU A 58 -11.34 -7.86 -8.49
C GLU A 58 -10.91 -6.62 -7.70
N TRP A 59 -11.89 -5.80 -7.32
CA TRP A 59 -11.63 -4.59 -6.55
C TRP A 59 -11.21 -4.96 -5.13
N HIS A 60 -10.15 -4.32 -4.66
CA HIS A 60 -9.66 -4.38 -3.30
C HIS A 60 -9.72 -2.99 -2.68
N THR A 61 -10.13 -2.93 -1.41
CA THR A 61 -10.19 -1.70 -0.62
C THR A 61 -9.20 -1.79 0.51
N ALA A 62 -8.52 -0.68 0.80
CA ALA A 62 -7.55 -0.58 1.86
C ALA A 62 -7.72 0.71 2.67
N GLN A 63 -7.29 0.66 3.93
CA GLN A 63 -6.94 1.86 4.69
C GLN A 63 -5.42 1.96 4.74
N LEU A 64 -4.88 3.12 4.39
CA LEU A 64 -3.46 3.42 4.54
C LEU A 64 -3.13 3.79 5.99
N ASP A 65 -1.87 3.71 6.36
CA ASP A 65 -1.34 4.07 7.69
C ASP A 65 -1.69 5.51 8.13
N ASP A 66 -1.87 6.42 7.17
CA ASP A 66 -2.29 7.81 7.40
C ASP A 66 -3.82 7.99 7.49
N GLY A 67 -4.57 6.90 7.42
CA GLY A 67 -6.02 6.89 7.54
C GLY A 67 -6.78 7.13 6.24
N ARG A 68 -6.13 7.32 5.07
CA ARG A 68 -6.83 7.36 3.77
C ARG A 68 -7.50 6.04 3.45
N ILE A 69 -8.59 6.12 2.71
CA ILE A 69 -9.20 4.95 2.07
C ILE A 69 -8.83 4.95 0.59
N ALA A 70 -8.12 3.92 0.17
CA ALA A 70 -7.70 3.71 -1.20
C ALA A 70 -8.26 2.39 -1.72
N GLY A 71 -8.19 2.20 -3.03
CA GLY A 71 -8.52 0.91 -3.62
C GLY A 71 -7.91 0.74 -5.00
N VAL A 72 -7.79 -0.52 -5.39
CA VAL A 72 -7.13 -0.93 -6.62
C VAL A 72 -7.76 -2.22 -7.10
N PHE A 73 -7.78 -2.43 -8.42
CA PHE A 73 -8.08 -3.75 -8.97
C PHE A 73 -6.80 -4.60 -8.95
N ALA A 74 -6.90 -5.80 -8.41
CA ALA A 74 -5.79 -6.73 -8.25
C ALA A 74 -6.31 -8.16 -8.25
N GLU A 75 -5.44 -9.12 -8.53
CA GLU A 75 -5.71 -10.56 -8.54
C GLU A 75 -5.52 -11.19 -7.15
N SER A 76 -4.98 -10.45 -6.18
CA SER A 76 -4.80 -10.88 -4.79
C SER A 76 -4.67 -9.70 -3.82
N THR A 77 -4.81 -9.97 -2.52
CA THR A 77 -4.54 -8.99 -1.45
C THR A 77 -3.09 -8.52 -1.45
N ASP A 78 -2.14 -9.41 -1.74
CA ASP A 78 -0.71 -9.09 -1.76
C ASP A 78 -0.37 -8.15 -2.91
N GLU A 79 -0.94 -8.40 -4.09
CA GLU A 79 -0.82 -7.49 -5.23
C GLU A 79 -1.47 -6.13 -4.92
N ALA A 80 -2.64 -6.13 -4.28
CA ALA A 80 -3.32 -4.91 -3.90
C ALA A 80 -2.47 -4.09 -2.91
N GLU A 81 -1.96 -4.72 -1.85
CA GLU A 81 -1.10 -4.08 -0.84
C GLU A 81 0.18 -3.52 -1.46
N LEU A 82 0.87 -4.32 -2.28
CA LEU A 82 2.10 -3.89 -2.93
C LEU A 82 1.83 -2.72 -3.87
N SER A 83 0.79 -2.83 -4.70
CA SER A 83 0.40 -1.76 -5.63
C SER A 83 0.06 -0.49 -4.88
N LEU A 84 -0.78 -0.56 -3.86
CA LEU A 84 -1.18 0.61 -3.08
C LEU A 84 0.03 1.25 -2.40
N THR A 85 0.92 0.46 -1.81
CA THR A 85 2.12 0.98 -1.14
C THR A 85 3.10 1.63 -2.12
N VAL A 86 3.27 1.07 -3.32
CA VAL A 86 4.09 1.66 -4.40
C VAL A 86 3.52 2.99 -4.88
N TRP A 87 2.20 3.07 -5.04
CA TRP A 87 1.54 4.23 -5.65
C TRP A 87 1.29 5.38 -4.68
N TRP A 88 0.86 5.06 -3.46
CA TRP A 88 0.53 6.06 -2.44
C TRP A 88 1.71 6.42 -1.56
N GLY A 89 2.76 5.60 -1.60
CA GLY A 89 3.96 5.78 -0.82
C GLY A 89 3.82 5.53 0.68
N ASN A 90 2.68 4.99 1.08
CA ASN A 90 2.26 4.75 2.46
C ASN A 90 1.90 3.28 2.62
N ARG A 91 2.13 2.71 3.80
CA ARG A 91 1.79 1.30 4.06
C ARG A 91 0.29 1.15 4.18
N CYS A 92 -0.21 -0.04 3.84
CA CYS A 92 -1.58 -0.42 4.16
C CYS A 92 -1.68 -0.79 5.65
N HIS A 93 -2.59 -0.15 6.38
CA HIS A 93 -3.02 -0.61 7.71
C HIS A 93 -3.88 -1.88 7.59
N TRP A 94 -4.74 -1.94 6.57
CA TRP A 94 -5.40 -3.17 6.14
C TRP A 94 -5.74 -3.12 4.65
N VAL A 95 -5.87 -4.29 4.04
CA VAL A 95 -6.39 -4.49 2.68
C VAL A 95 -7.35 -5.67 2.67
N ILE A 96 -8.44 -5.57 1.92
CA ILE A 96 -9.41 -6.66 1.75
C ILE A 96 -9.91 -6.71 0.30
N ALA A 97 -10.33 -7.90 -0.15
CA ALA A 97 -11.19 -8.03 -1.31
C ALA A 97 -12.53 -7.34 -1.04
N ASP A 98 -12.96 -6.49 -1.96
CA ASP A 98 -14.20 -5.71 -1.89
C ASP A 98 -14.82 -5.63 -3.30
N PRO A 99 -15.18 -6.78 -3.91
CA PRO A 99 -15.58 -6.86 -5.32
C PRO A 99 -16.80 -6.01 -5.66
N THR A 100 -17.65 -5.69 -4.66
CA THR A 100 -18.85 -4.86 -4.80
C THR A 100 -18.63 -3.40 -4.37
N CYS A 101 -17.41 -3.04 -3.94
CA CYS A 101 -17.05 -1.73 -3.40
C CYS A 101 -17.91 -1.27 -2.21
N LEU A 102 -18.46 -2.21 -1.43
CA LEU A 102 -19.34 -1.89 -0.30
C LEU A 102 -18.56 -1.24 0.84
N VAL A 103 -17.39 -1.79 1.18
CA VAL A 103 -16.57 -1.22 2.26
C VAL A 103 -16.07 0.15 1.86
N ARG A 104 -15.61 0.33 0.61
CA ARG A 104 -15.24 1.66 0.11
C ARG A 104 -16.39 2.67 0.21
N ALA A 105 -17.62 2.25 -0.07
CA ALA A 105 -18.79 3.12 -0.02
C ALA A 105 -19.19 3.54 1.41
N GLU A 106 -18.84 2.77 2.45
CA GLU A 106 -19.03 3.16 3.85
C GLU A 106 -18.25 4.44 4.19
N TYR A 107 -17.03 4.56 3.67
CA TYR A 107 -16.14 5.70 3.95
C TYR A 107 -16.32 6.82 2.92
N LEU A 108 -16.53 6.47 1.65
CA LEU A 108 -16.59 7.39 0.53
C LEU A 108 -17.90 7.14 -0.25
N PRO A 109 -19.04 7.71 0.21
CA PRO A 109 -20.34 7.50 -0.42
C PRO A 109 -20.34 7.89 -1.91
N ARG A 110 -21.08 7.12 -2.72
CA ARG A 110 -21.19 7.37 -4.17
C ARG A 110 -21.76 8.77 -4.43
N GLY A 111 -21.16 9.49 -5.40
CA GLY A 111 -21.61 10.82 -5.83
C GLY A 111 -20.72 11.98 -5.39
N ILE A 112 -19.80 11.76 -4.44
CA ILE A 112 -18.84 12.78 -4.01
C ILE A 112 -17.44 12.37 -4.49
N ARG A 113 -17.04 12.89 -5.67
CA ARG A 113 -15.67 12.75 -6.19
C ARG A 113 -15.03 14.12 -6.28
N THR A 114 -14.50 14.59 -5.15
CA THR A 114 -13.70 15.83 -5.07
C THR A 114 -12.29 15.50 -4.62
N ALA A 115 -11.32 16.36 -4.93
CA ALA A 115 -9.95 16.22 -4.42
C ALA A 115 -9.93 16.13 -2.88
N ALA A 116 -10.74 16.96 -2.21
CA ALA A 116 -10.93 16.90 -0.76
C ALA A 116 -11.44 15.54 -0.24
N THR A 117 -12.18 14.80 -1.05
CA THR A 117 -12.65 13.44 -0.69
C THR A 117 -11.54 12.41 -0.83
N ALA A 118 -10.64 12.58 -1.81
CA ALA A 118 -9.47 11.71 -1.98
C ALA A 118 -8.45 11.88 -0.85
N ASP A 119 -8.37 13.09 -0.27
CA ASP A 119 -7.48 13.40 0.85
C ASP A 119 -8.12 13.21 2.23
N ARG A 120 -9.37 12.77 2.30
CA ARG A 120 -10.03 12.55 3.58
C ARG A 120 -9.33 11.44 4.37
N ARG A 121 -9.01 11.74 5.63
CA ARG A 121 -8.45 10.80 6.60
C ARG A 121 -9.53 10.31 7.57
N PHE A 122 -9.44 9.05 7.95
CA PHE A 122 -10.31 8.42 8.94
C PHE A 122 -9.47 7.83 10.07
N PRO A 123 -9.99 7.77 11.31
CA PRO A 123 -9.33 7.01 12.37
C PRO A 123 -9.02 5.59 11.89
N LEU A 124 -7.86 5.08 12.29
CA LEU A 124 -7.47 3.71 11.95
C LEU A 124 -8.48 2.75 12.55
N GLY A 125 -9.23 2.08 11.68
CA GLY A 125 -10.24 1.11 12.08
C GLY A 125 -9.59 -0.16 12.64
N PRO A 126 -10.33 -1.00 13.37
CA PRO A 126 -9.84 -2.34 13.70
C PRO A 126 -9.57 -3.09 12.38
N PRO A 127 -8.46 -3.86 12.29
CA PRO A 127 -8.14 -4.65 11.10
C PRO A 127 -9.34 -5.51 10.70
N ARG A 128 -9.88 -5.33 9.49
CA ARG A 128 -11.15 -5.98 9.09
C ARG A 128 -11.01 -7.47 8.67
N ARG A 129 -9.85 -8.14 8.89
CA ARG A 129 -9.67 -9.62 8.90
C ARG A 129 -8.47 -10.09 9.75
N VAL A 130 -8.47 -11.38 10.15
CA VAL A 130 -7.53 -12.04 11.07
C VAL A 130 -6.07 -11.90 10.61
N ARG A 131 -5.25 -11.38 11.53
CA ARG A 131 -3.79 -11.31 11.48
C ARG A 131 -3.23 -12.72 11.27
N ASP A 132 -2.64 -12.95 10.11
CA ASP A 132 -1.51 -13.87 9.96
C ASP A 132 -0.64 -13.34 8.82
N GLN A 133 0.63 -13.07 9.14
CA GLN A 133 1.78 -13.02 8.20
C GLN A 133 2.29 -11.70 7.58
N PHE A 134 1.94 -10.50 8.08
CA PHE A 134 2.71 -9.29 7.72
C PHE A 134 3.56 -8.78 8.90
N ALA A 135 4.87 -9.05 8.77
CA ALA A 135 6.02 -8.79 9.64
C ALA A 135 6.01 -9.51 11.00
N THR A 136 7.08 -10.27 11.30
CA THR A 136 7.49 -10.48 12.70
C THR A 136 7.56 -9.11 13.35
N ALA A 137 7.15 -9.00 14.61
CA ALA A 137 7.10 -7.75 15.40
C ALA A 137 8.48 -7.05 15.61
N GLU A 138 9.46 -7.39 14.80
CA GLU A 138 10.80 -6.85 14.73
C GLU A 138 11.10 -6.36 13.31
N SER A 139 10.24 -5.48 12.75
CA SER A 139 10.68 -4.69 11.60
C SER A 139 11.84 -3.80 12.07
N LEU A 140 12.97 -3.84 11.35
CA LEU A 140 14.11 -2.96 11.62
C LEU A 140 13.74 -1.47 11.55
N LEU A 141 12.62 -1.13 10.89
CA LEU A 141 12.10 0.23 10.76
C LEU A 141 11.30 0.68 11.99
N ASP A 142 10.77 -0.24 12.79
CA ASP A 142 10.13 0.07 14.07
C ASP A 142 11.17 0.49 15.13
N ARG A 143 12.45 0.12 14.94
CA ARG A 143 13.56 0.57 15.81
C ARG A 143 13.99 2.01 15.57
N PHE A 144 13.60 2.61 14.44
CA PHE A 144 13.92 4.01 14.11
C PHE A 144 12.75 4.97 14.32
N ALA A 145 11.55 4.45 14.62
CA ALA A 145 10.45 5.25 15.15
C ALA A 145 10.74 5.57 16.63
N LEU A 146 11.63 6.54 16.87
CA LEU A 146 11.94 7.04 18.20
C LEU A 146 10.68 7.62 18.88
N PRO A 147 10.60 7.52 20.22
CA PRO A 147 9.42 7.88 20.99
C PRO A 147 9.14 9.38 20.93
N ASP A 148 7.86 9.69 20.78
CA ASP A 148 7.27 11.02 20.96
C ASP A 148 7.70 11.57 22.33
N HIS A 149 8.48 12.65 22.33
CA HIS A 149 8.78 13.43 23.53
C HIS A 149 7.55 14.25 23.92
N SER A 150 6.48 13.55 24.31
CA SER A 150 5.35 14.12 25.01
C SER A 150 5.37 13.60 26.45
N SER A 151 6.25 14.18 27.27
CA SER A 151 6.10 14.13 28.72
C SER A 151 6.67 15.39 29.37
N ALA A 152 5.74 16.24 29.83
CA ALA A 152 5.75 17.08 31.03
C ALA A 152 4.63 18.13 30.79
N LEU A 153 3.36 17.87 31.09
CA LEU A 153 2.76 17.78 32.42
C LEU A 153 3.33 18.82 33.42
N GLU A 154 2.38 19.66 33.87
CA GLU A 154 2.33 20.39 35.13
C GLU A 154 3.08 21.72 35.24
N ARG A 155 2.31 22.82 35.06
CA ARG A 155 2.02 23.78 36.14
C ARG A 155 0.60 24.31 36.04
#